data_AF-A0A382CJB7-F1
#
_entry.id   AF-A0A382CJB7-F1
#
_cell.length_a   1.000
_cell.length_b   1.000
_cell.length_c   1.000
_cell.angle_alpha   90.00
_cell.angle_beta   90.00
_cell.angle_gamma   90.00
#
_symmetry.space_group_name_H-M   'P 1'
#
loop_
_entity.id
_entity.type
_entity.pdbx_description
1 polymer ?
#
loop_
_entity_poly.entity_id
_entity_poly.type
_entity_poly.pdbx_seq_one_letter_code
_entity_poly.pdbx_strand_id
1 'polypeptide(L)'
;MLEQGVSPSLDEELSPQFNERVTVEAAQKGDTDALGVLYEHYFPRVFRFVSVRVFQQEDAEDIVNDIFMRIVSNISRFHWEGAPFGAWVFRIARNEVVNHIRRSSRQLEKEPLFDSIPDEKKDHVGDLEKEEALEYVR
;
A
#
# COMPACT_ATOMS: atom_id res chain seq x y z
N MET A 1 -12.17 27.75 -33.91
CA MET A 1 -10.99 27.90 -33.04
C MET A 1 -11.51 27.96 -31.61
N LEU A 2 -11.69 26.80 -30.98
CA LEU A 2 -12.19 26.71 -29.61
C LEU A 2 -10.98 26.36 -28.73
N GLU A 3 -10.55 27.34 -27.93
CA GLU A 3 -9.59 27.12 -26.86
C GLU A 3 -10.31 26.31 -25.77
N GLN A 4 -10.09 25.00 -25.76
CA GLN A 4 -10.49 24.17 -24.64
C GLN A 4 -9.54 24.50 -23.48
N GLY A 5 -10.08 25.23 -22.51
CA GLY A 5 -9.44 25.48 -21.24
C GLY A 5 -8.98 24.16 -20.63
N VAL A 6 -7.69 24.10 -20.30
CA VAL A 6 -7.18 23.11 -19.37
C VAL A 6 -7.93 23.34 -18.06
N SER A 7 -8.89 22.47 -17.75
CA SER A 7 -9.48 22.43 -16.42
C SER A 7 -8.35 22.21 -15.42
N PRO A 8 -8.18 23.08 -14.41
CA PRO A 8 -7.18 22.89 -13.38
C PRO A 8 -7.41 21.52 -12.71
N SER A 9 -6.35 20.72 -12.64
CA SER A 9 -6.38 19.50 -11.84
C SER A 9 -6.63 19.86 -10.37
N LEU A 10 -7.38 19.02 -9.64
CA LEU A 10 -7.69 19.14 -8.21
C LEU A 10 -6.48 19.44 -7.29
N ASP A 11 -5.26 19.27 -7.79
CA ASP A 11 -4.01 19.61 -7.10
C ASP A 11 -3.73 21.13 -6.99
N GLU A 12 -4.43 22.00 -7.75
CA GLU A 12 -4.03 23.42 -7.91
C GLU A 12 -4.89 24.43 -7.10
N GLU A 13 -6.08 24.06 -6.62
CA GLU A 13 -7.07 25.04 -6.15
C GLU A 13 -7.22 25.21 -4.62
N LEU A 14 -6.61 24.38 -3.77
CA LEU A 14 -6.88 24.43 -2.31
C LEU A 14 -5.63 24.19 -1.44
N SER A 15 -4.75 25.18 -1.31
CA SER A 15 -3.90 25.38 -0.13
C SER A 15 -3.14 26.72 -0.23
N PRO A 16 -3.03 27.52 0.85
CA PRO A 16 -1.99 28.54 0.94
C PRO A 16 -0.65 27.87 0.66
N GLN A 17 -0.03 28.18 -0.49
CA GLN A 17 1.20 27.58 -1.05
C GLN A 17 1.95 26.68 -0.07
N PHE A 18 1.63 25.37 -0.05
CA PHE A 18 2.34 24.40 0.77
C PHE A 18 3.84 24.50 0.47
N ASN A 19 4.61 24.99 1.45
CA ASN A 19 6.05 25.14 1.32
C ASN A 19 6.73 23.86 1.80
N GLU A 20 6.85 22.87 0.91
CA GLU A 20 7.41 21.55 1.19
C GLU A 20 8.76 21.64 1.93
N ARG A 21 9.64 22.53 1.49
CA ARG A 21 10.97 22.68 2.09
C ARG A 21 10.90 23.17 3.53
N VAL A 22 10.18 24.26 3.79
CA VAL A 22 10.08 24.84 5.15
C VAL A 22 9.43 23.83 6.11
N THR A 23 8.37 23.16 5.67
CA THR A 23 7.68 22.16 6.50
C THR A 23 8.57 20.96 6.80
N VAL A 24 9.33 20.45 5.81
CA VAL A 24 10.29 19.36 6.04
C VAL A 24 11.39 19.78 7.01
N GLU A 25 11.96 20.98 6.85
CA GLU A 25 13.03 21.47 7.75
C GLU A 25 12.56 21.69 9.19
N ALA A 26 11.30 22.11 9.38
CA ALA A 26 10.69 22.22 10.71
C ALA A 26 10.46 20.82 11.32
N ALA A 27 9.90 19.90 10.55
CA ALA A 27 9.66 18.52 10.98
C ALA A 27 10.97 17.78 11.34
N GLN A 28 12.06 18.05 10.62
CA GLN A 28 13.40 17.54 10.95
C GLN A 28 13.91 17.99 12.32
N LYS A 29 13.44 19.13 12.82
CA LYS A 29 13.77 19.67 14.15
C LYS A 29 12.82 19.18 15.25
N GLY A 30 11.88 18.29 14.91
CA GLY A 30 10.90 17.73 15.85
C GLY A 30 9.61 18.54 15.99
N ASP A 31 9.33 19.48 15.08
CA ASP A 31 8.05 20.19 15.05
C ASP A 31 6.91 19.22 14.68
N THR A 32 6.03 18.94 15.64
CA THR A 32 4.90 18.02 15.48
C THR A 32 3.81 18.57 14.58
N ASP A 33 3.62 19.88 14.53
CA ASP A 33 2.62 20.51 13.67
C ASP A 33 3.08 20.40 12.22
N ALA A 34 4.37 20.62 11.96
CA ALA A 34 4.96 20.40 10.65
C ALA A 34 4.84 18.93 10.19
N LEU A 35 5.02 17.96 11.10
CA LEU A 35 4.76 16.55 10.80
C LEU A 35 3.29 16.30 10.43
N GLY A 36 2.34 16.93 11.14
CA GLY A 36 0.91 16.88 10.81
C GLY A 36 0.62 17.41 9.42
N VAL A 37 1.19 18.56 9.05
CA VAL A 37 1.03 19.15 7.71
C VAL A 37 1.58 18.23 6.62
N LEU A 38 2.74 17.59 6.84
CA LEU A 38 3.27 16.60 5.89
C LEU A 38 2.35 15.38 5.77
N TYR A 39 1.81 14.91 6.89
CA TYR A 39 0.86 13.79 6.89
C TYR A 39 -0.37 14.13 6.05
N GLU A 40 -1.03 15.26 6.31
CA GLU A 40 -2.21 15.70 5.57
C GLU A 40 -1.92 15.85 4.07
N HIS A 41 -0.75 16.37 3.71
CA HIS A 41 -0.36 16.55 2.31
C HIS A 41 -0.12 15.24 1.56
N TYR A 42 0.57 14.27 2.18
CA TYR A 42 0.94 13.02 1.49
C TYR A 42 -0.05 11.88 1.68
N PHE A 43 -0.83 11.86 2.77
CA PHE A 43 -1.71 10.74 3.10
C PHE A 43 -2.64 10.34 1.95
N PRO A 44 -3.40 11.25 1.32
CA PRO A 44 -4.33 10.87 0.24
C PRO A 44 -3.60 10.21 -0.94
N ARG A 45 -2.39 10.69 -1.26
CA ARG A 45 -1.60 10.21 -2.40
C ARG A 45 -0.93 8.87 -2.10
N VAL A 46 -0.40 8.69 -0.89
CA VAL A 46 0.18 7.43 -0.41
C VAL A 46 -0.89 6.37 -0.26
N PHE A 47 -2.03 6.70 0.36
CA PHE A 47 -3.15 5.78 0.53
C PHE A 47 -3.68 5.28 -0.82
N ARG A 48 -3.90 6.18 -1.79
CA ARG A 48 -4.28 5.80 -3.16
C ARG A 48 -3.22 4.90 -3.81
N PHE A 49 -1.95 5.24 -3.67
CA PHE A 49 -0.85 4.45 -4.23
C PHE A 49 -0.81 3.02 -3.67
N VAL A 50 -1.03 2.85 -2.37
CA VAL A 50 -1.06 1.53 -1.72
C VAL A 50 -2.33 0.77 -2.10
N SER A 51 -3.50 1.41 -2.00
CA SER A 51 -4.81 0.77 -2.20
C SER A 51 -4.97 0.13 -3.59
N VAL A 52 -4.38 0.70 -4.63
CA VAL A 52 -4.43 0.11 -5.99
C VAL A 52 -3.46 -1.05 -6.20
N ARG A 53 -2.63 -1.39 -5.20
CA ARG A 53 -1.57 -2.42 -5.27
C ARG A 53 -1.78 -3.58 -4.30
N VAL A 54 -2.74 -3.46 -3.38
CA VAL A 54 -3.05 -4.49 -2.39
C VAL A 54 -4.49 -4.96 -2.58
N PHE A 55 -4.74 -6.24 -2.32
CA PHE A 55 -6.04 -6.86 -2.57
C PHE A 55 -7.06 -6.57 -1.48
N GLN A 56 -6.62 -6.48 -0.22
CA GLN A 56 -7.49 -6.22 0.93
C GLN A 56 -7.33 -4.77 1.39
N GLN A 57 -8.44 -4.15 1.79
CA GLN A 57 -8.43 -2.78 2.27
C GLN A 57 -7.76 -2.65 3.65
N GLU A 58 -7.94 -3.62 4.53
CA GLU A 58 -7.31 -3.65 5.86
C GLU A 58 -5.78 -3.66 5.75
N ASP A 59 -5.23 -4.43 4.80
CA ASP A 59 -3.79 -4.41 4.48
C ASP A 59 -3.31 -3.01 4.05
N ALA A 60 -4.15 -2.24 3.35
CA ALA A 60 -3.78 -0.92 2.85
C ALA A 60 -3.57 0.08 4.00
N GLU A 61 -4.45 0.08 4.99
CA GLU A 61 -4.38 0.97 6.15
C GLU A 61 -3.13 0.68 6.99
N ASP A 62 -2.84 -0.60 7.24
CA ASP A 62 -1.65 -1.02 7.99
C ASP A 62 -0.35 -0.65 7.27
N ILE A 63 -0.27 -0.89 5.96
CA ILE A 63 0.92 -0.53 5.17
C ILE A 63 1.12 0.99 5.15
N VAL A 64 0.04 1.77 5.02
CA VAL A 64 0.11 3.22 5.05
C VAL A 64 0.64 3.71 6.41
N ASN A 65 0.17 3.12 7.50
CA ASN A 65 0.69 3.43 8.84
C ASN A 65 2.20 3.14 8.93
N ASP A 66 2.64 1.96 8.50
CA ASP A 66 4.06 1.58 8.46
C ASP A 66 4.91 2.57 7.65
N ILE A 67 4.39 3.06 6.51
CA ILE A 67 5.06 4.06 5.67
C ILE A 67 5.23 5.37 6.44
N PHE A 68 4.19 5.88 7.08
CA PHE A 68 4.27 7.15 7.83
C PHE A 68 5.15 7.03 9.07
N MET A 69 5.11 5.89 9.77
CA MET A 69 6.03 5.61 10.88
C MET A 69 7.49 5.64 10.42
N ARG A 70 7.79 5.10 9.23
CA ARG A 70 9.13 5.18 8.64
C ARG A 70 9.50 6.59 8.21
N ILE A 71 8.58 7.36 7.66
CA ILE A 71 8.80 8.76 7.31
C ILE A 71 9.20 9.54 8.57
N VAL A 72 8.38 9.50 9.62
CA VAL A 72 8.67 10.19 10.89
C VAL A 72 10.01 9.75 11.48
N SER A 73 10.28 8.43 11.48
CA SER A 73 11.52 7.89 12.06
C SER A 73 12.78 8.26 11.28
N ASN A 74 12.67 8.59 9.99
CA ASN A 74 13.82 8.82 9.11
C ASN A 74 13.89 10.25 8.54
N ILE A 75 12.91 11.10 8.82
CA ILE A 75 12.85 12.46 8.25
C ILE A 75 14.09 13.28 8.61
N SER A 76 14.62 13.13 9.83
CA SER A 76 15.87 13.78 10.28
C SER A 76 17.11 13.39 9.47
N ARG A 77 17.06 12.28 8.72
CA ARG A 77 18.14 11.80 7.85
C ARG A 77 17.93 12.12 6.37
N PHE A 78 16.79 12.72 6.03
CA PHE A 78 16.52 13.14 4.65
C PHE A 78 17.39 14.34 4.28
N HIS A 79 17.96 14.32 3.07
CA HIS A 79 18.77 15.39 2.52
C HIS A 79 18.29 15.75 1.11
N TRP A 80 18.35 17.03 0.76
CA TRP A 80 17.96 17.55 -0.54
C TRP A 80 19.06 17.32 -1.59
N GLU A 81 19.21 16.07 -2.06
CA GLU A 81 20.22 15.66 -3.04
C GLU A 81 19.62 15.56 -4.45
N GLY A 82 18.96 16.62 -4.92
CA GLY A 82 18.40 16.73 -6.27
C GLY A 82 17.07 16.00 -6.50
N ALA A 83 16.59 15.21 -5.54
CA ALA A 83 15.24 14.64 -5.56
C ALA A 83 14.30 15.40 -4.60
N PRO A 84 13.03 15.62 -4.97
CA PRO A 84 12.05 16.24 -4.08
C PRO A 84 11.68 15.29 -2.91
N PHE A 85 11.18 15.84 -1.81
CA PHE A 85 10.81 15.04 -0.64
C PHE A 85 9.72 14.01 -0.98
N GLY A 86 8.76 14.38 -1.82
CA GLY A 86 7.74 13.45 -2.33
C GLY A 86 8.34 12.20 -3.01
N ALA A 87 9.43 12.31 -3.75
CA ALA A 87 10.08 11.15 -4.36
C ALA A 87 10.68 10.20 -3.31
N TRP A 88 11.20 10.75 -2.21
CA TRP A 88 11.67 9.96 -1.07
C TRP A 88 10.51 9.26 -0.34
N VAL A 89 9.39 9.95 -0.13
CA VAL A 89 8.14 9.36 0.41
C VAL A 89 7.68 8.18 -0.42
N PHE A 90 7.57 8.33 -1.74
CA PHE A 90 7.12 7.24 -2.62
C PHE A 90 8.12 6.10 -2.75
N ARG A 91 9.42 6.35 -2.51
CA ARG A 91 10.42 5.28 -2.40
C ARG A 91 10.16 4.41 -1.17
N ILE A 92 9.85 5.03 -0.03
CA ILE A 92 9.46 4.31 1.19
C ILE A 92 8.17 3.50 0.91
N ALA A 93 7.15 4.14 0.34
CA ALA A 93 5.88 3.50 0.02
C ALA A 93 6.04 2.27 -0.88
N ARG A 94 6.80 2.40 -1.97
CA ARG A 94 7.11 1.28 -2.86
C ARG A 94 7.79 0.13 -2.12
N ASN A 95 8.76 0.44 -1.25
CA ASN A 95 9.49 -0.58 -0.52
C ASN A 95 8.58 -1.34 0.46
N GLU A 96 7.66 -0.64 1.15
CA GLU A 96 6.72 -1.29 2.06
C GLU A 96 5.71 -2.16 1.32
N VAL A 97 5.15 -1.71 0.19
CA VAL A 97 4.27 -2.54 -0.65
C VAL A 97 4.99 -3.81 -1.13
N VAL A 98 6.22 -3.68 -1.64
CA VAL A 98 7.01 -4.85 -2.06
C VAL A 98 7.30 -5.77 -0.88
N ASN A 99 7.64 -5.23 0.29
CA ASN A 99 7.87 -6.00 1.49
C ASN A 99 6.62 -6.75 1.96
N HIS A 100 5.44 -6.13 1.89
CA HIS A 100 4.17 -6.76 2.20
C HIS A 100 3.86 -7.90 1.24
N ILE A 101 3.84 -7.65 -0.08
CA ILE A 101 3.57 -8.68 -1.10
C ILE A 101 4.51 -9.88 -0.91
N ARG A 102 5.80 -9.61 -0.70
CA ARG A 102 6.82 -10.64 -0.49
C ARG A 102 6.57 -11.46 0.79
N ARG A 103 6.03 -10.85 1.86
CA ARG A 103 5.65 -11.55 3.11
C ARG A 103 4.43 -12.43 2.88
N SER A 104 3.39 -11.92 2.22
CA SER A 104 2.17 -12.66 1.93
C SER A 104 2.43 -13.89 1.06
N SER A 105 3.26 -13.78 0.02
CA SER A 105 3.65 -14.95 -0.81
C SER A 105 4.37 -16.04 0.00
N ARG A 106 5.28 -15.66 0.91
CA ARG A 106 5.97 -16.64 1.78
C ARG A 106 5.08 -17.27 2.84
N GLN A 107 3.99 -16.60 3.22
CA GLN A 107 3.04 -17.13 4.19
C GLN A 107 2.13 -18.17 3.52
N LEU A 108 1.72 -17.93 2.28
CA LEU A 108 1.04 -18.92 1.43
C LEU A 108 1.89 -20.19 1.22
N GLU A 109 3.21 -20.07 1.08
CA GLU A 109 4.11 -21.23 0.98
C GLU A 109 4.28 -22.01 2.29
N LYS A 110 3.88 -21.44 3.44
CA LYS A 110 4.13 -22.01 4.77
C LYS A 110 2.89 -22.52 5.49
N GLU A 111 1.70 -22.35 4.92
CA GLU A 111 0.52 -23.04 5.45
C GLU A 111 0.55 -24.50 4.98
N PRO A 112 0.73 -25.50 5.87
CA PRO A 112 0.35 -26.85 5.50
C PRO A 112 -1.16 -26.81 5.23
N LEU A 113 -1.56 -27.08 3.98
CA LEU A 113 -2.91 -27.55 3.69
C LEU A 113 -3.18 -28.65 4.72
N PHE A 114 -4.21 -28.44 5.54
CA PHE A 114 -4.70 -29.33 6.58
C PHE A 114 -4.20 -30.77 6.42
N ASP A 115 -3.39 -31.21 7.40
CA ASP A 115 -2.96 -32.59 7.55
C ASP A 115 -4.17 -33.52 7.40
N SER A 116 -3.96 -34.50 6.50
CA SER A 116 -4.65 -35.77 6.33
C SER A 116 -5.81 -36.06 7.29
N ILE A 117 -7.03 -36.13 6.75
CA ILE A 117 -8.05 -37.01 7.34
C ILE A 117 -7.49 -38.44 7.22
N PRO A 118 -7.28 -39.18 8.33
CA PRO A 118 -6.82 -40.56 8.27
C PRO A 118 -7.83 -41.46 7.57
N ASP A 119 -7.32 -42.33 6.69
CA ASP A 119 -8.03 -43.38 5.98
C ASP A 119 -8.66 -44.38 6.96
N GLU A 120 -9.94 -44.20 7.30
CA GLU A 120 -10.75 -45.26 7.88
C GLU A 120 -11.46 -46.02 6.76
N LYS A 121 -10.84 -47.12 6.32
CA LYS A 121 -11.53 -48.17 5.59
C LYS A 121 -12.78 -48.62 6.37
N LYS A 122 -13.95 -48.44 5.78
CA LYS A 122 -15.08 -49.35 5.97
C LYS A 122 -15.59 -49.80 4.61
N ASP A 123 -15.44 -51.09 4.39
CA ASP A 123 -16.01 -51.81 3.27
C ASP A 123 -17.54 -51.66 3.21
N HIS A 124 -18.04 -51.75 1.97
CA HIS A 124 -19.37 -52.13 1.50
C HIS A 124 -20.34 -51.06 0.94
N VAL A 125 -20.35 -51.05 -0.40
CA VAL A 125 -21.49 -51.11 -1.35
C VAL A 125 -22.36 -49.88 -1.55
N GLY A 126 -22.39 -49.44 -2.81
CA GLY A 126 -23.48 -48.68 -3.40
C GLY A 126 -23.02 -47.88 -4.60
N ASP A 127 -23.38 -48.33 -5.80
CA ASP A 127 -23.25 -47.62 -7.07
C ASP A 127 -23.69 -46.14 -6.97
N LEU A 128 -23.11 -45.28 -7.82
CA LEU A 128 -23.82 -44.42 -8.78
C LEU A 128 -22.90 -43.33 -9.36
N GLU A 129 -22.51 -43.58 -10.61
CA GLU A 129 -22.40 -42.67 -11.78
C GLU A 129 -21.44 -41.47 -11.83
N LYS A 130 -20.90 -41.31 -13.05
CA LYS A 130 -19.87 -40.40 -13.53
C LYS A 130 -20.45 -39.06 -14.00
N GLU A 131 -19.50 -38.15 -14.31
CA GLU A 131 -19.57 -37.05 -15.30
C GLU A 131 -20.17 -35.71 -14.86
N GLU A 132 -19.55 -34.62 -15.36
CA GLU A 132 -19.77 -33.19 -15.11
C GLU A 132 -19.05 -32.63 -13.86
N ALA A 133 -18.14 -31.66 -13.91
CA ALA A 133 -17.83 -30.69 -14.95
C ALA A 133 -16.38 -30.22 -14.80
N LEU A 134 -15.54 -30.54 -15.78
CA LEU A 134 -14.25 -29.88 -16.06
C LEU A 134 -14.49 -28.56 -16.83
N GLU A 135 -15.55 -27.84 -16.50
CA GLU A 135 -15.98 -26.65 -17.23
C GLU A 135 -16.46 -25.56 -16.27
N TYR A 136 -15.53 -24.97 -15.53
CA TYR A 136 -15.66 -23.62 -14.99
C TYR A 136 -14.24 -23.22 -14.53
N VAL A 137 -13.48 -22.26 -15.04
CA VAL A 137 -13.60 -21.09 -15.93
C VAL A 137 -12.13 -20.73 -16.20
N ARG A 138 -11.58 -20.92 -17.41
CA ARG A 138 -11.45 -19.94 -18.51
C ARG A 138 -11.11 -18.51 -18.12
#